data_AF-A0A963PIV8-F1
#
_entry.id   AF-A0A963PIV8-F1
#
_cell.length_a   1.000
_cell.length_b   1.000
_cell.length_c   1.000
_cell.angle_alpha   90.00
_cell.angle_beta   90.00
_cell.angle_gamma   90.00
#
_symmetry.space_group_name_H-M   'P 1'
#
loop_
_entity.id
_entity.type
_entity.pdbx_description
1 polymer ?
#
loop_
_entity_poly.entity_id
_entity_poly.type
_entity_poly.pdbx_seq_one_letter_code
_entity_poly.pdbx_strand_id
1 'polypeptide(L)' 'MSIRSESPADGVAPIVHADDPLILHRDDALIVLCKPSGLLAVPGRGALLQDCAALRVQRAFPEARVVHRL' A
#
# COMPACT_ATOMS: atom_id res chain seq x y z
N MET A 1 -18.51 -29.68 0.33
CA MET A 1 -17.89 -29.67 -1.02
C MET A 1 -17.53 -28.24 -1.32
N SER A 2 -16.25 -27.92 -1.19
CA SER A 2 -15.69 -26.57 -1.07
C SER A 2 -15.87 -25.75 -2.35
N ILE A 3 -16.71 -24.72 -2.30
CA ILE A 3 -16.64 -23.62 -3.26
C ILE A 3 -15.69 -22.57 -2.68
N ARG A 4 -14.39 -22.70 -2.99
CA ARG A 4 -13.50 -21.54 -2.85
C ARG A 4 -13.88 -20.61 -3.98
N SER A 5 -14.71 -19.63 -3.68
CA SER A 5 -14.91 -18.48 -4.55
C SER A 5 -13.57 -17.74 -4.61
N GLU A 6 -12.79 -18.03 -5.64
CA GLU A 6 -11.69 -17.17 -6.06
C GLU A 6 -12.33 -15.81 -6.41
N SER A 7 -12.28 -14.91 -5.42
CA SER A 7 -12.84 -13.57 -5.45
C SER A 7 -11.95 -12.70 -6.33
N PRO A 8 -12.46 -11.67 -7.03
CA PRO A 8 -11.71 -10.88 -8.02
C PRO A 8 -10.58 -10.01 -7.44
N ALA A 9 -10.12 -10.28 -6.21
CA ALA A 9 -9.12 -9.51 -5.48
C ALA A 9 -7.67 -9.81 -5.93
N ASP A 10 -7.45 -10.82 -6.79
CA ASP A 10 -6.15 -11.14 -7.38
C ASP A 10 -5.66 -10.08 -8.40
N GLY A 11 -6.47 -9.05 -8.66
CA GLY A 11 -6.06 -7.86 -9.38
C GLY A 11 -5.16 -6.97 -8.51
N VAL A 12 -3.86 -7.26 -8.47
CA VAL A 12 -2.85 -6.25 -8.14
C VAL A 12 -3.01 -5.11 -9.14
N ALA A 13 -3.73 -4.05 -8.73
CA ALA A 13 -3.82 -2.83 -9.50
C ALA A 13 -2.39 -2.35 -9.80
N PRO A 14 -2.10 -1.92 -11.04
CA PRO A 14 -0.74 -1.70 -11.47
C PRO A 14 -0.19 -0.57 -10.63
N ILE A 15 0.85 -0.92 -9.89
CA ILE A 15 1.69 0.05 -9.25
C ILE A 15 2.42 0.79 -10.38
N VAL A 16 1.99 2.02 -10.66
CA VAL A 16 2.23 2.74 -11.92
C VAL A 16 3.60 3.43 -11.99
N HIS A 17 4.45 3.32 -10.96
CA HIS A 17 5.81 3.84 -10.96
C HIS A 17 6.84 2.80 -10.48
N ALA A 18 8.04 2.81 -11.06
CA ALA A 18 9.14 1.93 -10.67
C ALA A 18 9.54 2.07 -9.17
N ASP A 19 9.25 3.23 -8.57
CA ASP A 19 9.59 3.57 -7.18
C ASP A 19 8.43 3.43 -6.19
N ASP A 20 7.30 2.87 -6.62
CA ASP A 20 6.18 2.66 -5.72
C ASP A 20 6.41 1.43 -4.82
N PRO A 21 5.82 1.43 -3.60
CA PRO A 21 6.00 0.33 -2.66
C PRO A 21 5.32 -0.95 -3.16
N LEU A 22 6.11 -2.00 -3.42
CA LEU A 22 5.62 -3.31 -3.81
C LEU A 22 4.75 -3.91 -2.69
N ILE A 23 3.53 -4.31 -3.00
CA ILE A 23 2.67 -5.04 -2.04
C ILE A 23 3.18 -6.48 -1.95
N LEU A 24 3.60 -6.89 -0.75
CA LEU A 24 4.05 -8.26 -0.47
C LEU A 24 2.89 -9.16 -0.03
N HIS A 25 1.91 -8.58 0.67
CA HIS A 25 0.72 -9.29 1.15
C HIS A 25 -0.44 -8.33 1.29
N ARG A 26 -1.65 -8.82 1.03
CA ARG A 26 -2.89 -8.09 1.26
C ARG A 26 -4.02 -9.08 1.57
N ASP A 27 -4.79 -8.75 2.59
CA ASP A 27 -6.09 -9.36 2.87
C ASP A 27 -7.06 -8.29 3.42
N ASP A 28 -8.19 -8.73 3.96
CA ASP A 28 -9.22 -7.84 4.51
C ASP A 28 -8.79 -7.12 5.79
N ALA A 29 -7.74 -7.62 6.48
CA ALA A 29 -7.29 -7.09 7.76
C ALA A 29 -6.07 -6.17 7.61
N LEU A 30 -5.12 -6.51 6.73
CA LEU A 30 -3.86 -5.77 6.61
C LEU A 30 -3.24 -5.78 5.21
N ILE A 31 -2.34 -4.82 5.00
CA ILE A 31 -1.51 -4.69 3.81
C ILE A 31 -0.06 -4.63 4.27
N VAL A 32 0.78 -5.50 3.71
CA VAL A 32 2.24 -5.48 3.90
C VAL A 32 2.88 -5.02 2.60
N LEU A 33 3.79 -4.06 2.71
CA LEU A 33 4.49 -3.47 1.59
C LEU A 33 6.00 -3.47 1.81
N CYS A 34 6.74 -3.66 0.72
CA CYS A 34 8.17 -3.43 0.65
C CYS A 34 8.39 -1.94 0.33
N LYS A 35 8.71 -1.16 1.36
CA LYS A 35 8.97 0.28 1.21
C LYS A 35 10.38 0.50 0.64
N PRO A 36 10.55 1.15 -0.52
CA PRO A 36 11.88 1.50 -1.01
C PRO A 36 12.59 2.47 -0.07
N SER A 37 13.93 2.50 -0.16
CA SER A 37 14.72 3.51 0.52
C SER A 37 14.41 4.91 -0.03
N GLY A 38 14.53 5.95 0.79
CA GLY A 38 14.22 7.34 0.39
C GLY A 38 12.72 7.70 0.40
N LEU A 39 11.80 6.72 0.30
CA LEU A 39 10.38 6.99 0.44
C LEU A 39 9.97 7.09 1.92
N LEU A 40 9.27 8.16 2.28
CA LEU A 40 8.73 8.34 3.63
C LEU A 40 7.64 7.31 3.92
N ALA A 41 7.57 6.82 5.16
CA ALA A 41 6.49 5.91 5.57
C ALA A 41 5.14 6.65 5.73
N VAL A 42 5.18 7.84 6.31
CA VAL A 42 4.04 8.74 6.58
C VAL A 42 4.32 10.13 6.00
N PRO A 43 3.32 10.99 5.81
CA PRO A 43 3.56 12.36 5.34
C PRO A 43 4.50 13.10 6.28
N GLY A 44 5.51 13.77 5.71
CA GLY A 44 6.40 14.66 6.45
C GLY A 44 5.76 16.01 6.72
N ARG A 45 6.52 16.93 7.32
CA ARG A 45 6.06 18.30 7.56
C ARG A 45 6.32 19.18 6.33
N GLY A 46 5.27 19.74 5.76
CA GLY A 46 5.34 20.70 4.66
C GLY A 46 4.98 20.09 3.31
N ALA A 47 4.52 20.93 2.38
CA ALA A 47 3.89 20.50 1.13
C ALA A 47 4.79 19.60 0.25
N LEU A 48 6.11 19.77 0.32
CA LEU A 48 7.08 18.97 -0.46
C LEU A 48 7.31 17.56 0.09
N LEU A 49 6.92 17.29 1.34
CA LEU A 49 7.14 15.99 2.01
C LEU A 49 5.86 15.16 2.08
N GLN A 50 4.89 15.46 1.23
CA GLN A 50 3.62 14.74 1.17
C GLN A 50 3.69 13.47 0.32
N ASP A 51 4.79 13.23 -0.40
CA ASP A 51 4.97 11.96 -1.08
C ASP A 51 5.50 10.88 -0.11
N CYS A 52 4.66 9.88 0.18
CA CYS A 52 4.95 8.83 1.14
C CYS A 52 4.19 7.53 0.82
N ALA A 53 4.66 6.42 1.38
CA ALA A 53 4.07 5.10 1.19
C ALA A 53 2.59 5.06 1.62
N ALA A 54 2.25 5.66 2.77
CA ALA A 54 0.88 5.68 3.27
C ALA A 54 -0.10 6.33 2.29
N LEU A 55 0.24 7.50 1.75
CA LEU A 55 -0.64 8.21 0.81
C LEU A 55 -0.73 7.50 -0.54
N ARG A 56 0.37 6.87 -1.00
CA ARG A 56 0.34 6.05 -2.21
C ARG A 56 -0.59 4.84 -2.06
N VAL A 57 -0.53 4.14 -0.93
CA VAL A 57 -1.44 3.03 -0.60
C VAL A 57 -2.88 3.53 -0.47
N GLN A 58 -3.11 4.65 0.19
CA GLN A 58 -4.44 5.22 0.41
C GLN A 58 -5.15 5.64 -0.89
N ARG A 59 -4.43 5.90 -1.98
CA ARG A 59 -5.03 6.13 -3.31
C ARG A 59 -5.81 4.90 -3.81
N ALA A 60 -5.34 3.69 -3.49
CA ALA A 60 -6.00 2.44 -3.84
C ALA A 60 -6.87 1.89 -2.69
N PHE A 61 -6.49 2.18 -1.44
CA PHE A 61 -7.14 1.68 -0.23
C PHE A 61 -7.41 2.84 0.75
N PRO A 62 -8.46 3.64 0.53
CA PRO A 62 -8.70 4.86 1.32
C PRO A 62 -8.82 4.62 2.83
N GLU A 63 -9.30 3.43 3.22
CA GLU A 63 -9.47 3.02 4.62
C GLU A 63 -8.16 2.60 5.30
N ALA A 64 -7.08 2.39 4.55
CA ALA A 64 -5.81 1.89 5.07
C ALA A 64 -5.19 2.90 6.06
N ARG A 65 -4.75 2.39 7.21
CA ARG A 65 -4.11 3.19 8.27
C ARG A 65 -2.73 2.63 8.60
N VAL A 66 -1.81 3.54 8.86
CA VAL A 66 -0.44 3.17 9.27
C VAL A 66 -0.46 2.69 10.71
N VAL A 67 0.05 1.48 10.94
CA VAL A 67 0.17 0.87 12.28
C VAL A 67 1.61 0.85 12.80
N HIS A 68 2.59 0.92 11.91
CA HIS A 68 4.01 1.05 12.26
C HIS A 68 4.75 1.92 11.23
N ARG A 69 5.90 2.47 11.60
CA ARG A 69 6.80 3.21 10.71
C ARG A 69 8.23 2.68 10.84
N LEU A 70 8.97 2.71 9.74
CA LEU A 70 10.41 2.40 9.67
C LEU A 70 11.23 3.70 9.73
#